data_AF-A0A4Q7NTK2-F1
#
_entry.id   AF-A0A4Q7NTK2-F1
#
_cell.length_a   1.000
_cell.length_b   1.000
_cell.length_c   1.000
_cell.angle_alpha   90.00
_cell.angle_beta   90.00
_cell.angle_gamma   90.00
#
_symmetry.space_group_name_H-M   'P 1'
#
loop_
_entity.id
_entity.type
_entity.pdbx_description
1 polymer ?
#
loop_
_entity_poly.entity_id
_entity_poly.type
_entity_poly.pdbx_seq_one_letter_code
_entity_poly.pdbx_strand_id
1 'polypeptide(L)'
;MQKVYCILFLCCSLLTNGQELQGNTPILPPIDIPLAISGTFGELRSNHFHSGLDIKTNGEEGLPVYAASQGTVVRIKVSHFGYGKALYIAHPNGYTTVYAHLKKFAPKIEAYVKKRQYAKESYEIQLYPRSGELTVDQKELIAYSGNTGGSGGPHLHFEVRDSNSRPLNPLNHGITIKDTKKPILNDIWVYSFGKESHVNGSQNPAQLRIITQNDGSLKAEKINAFGTIGIGVSAIDKQNLANNKNGVYSFTTKVNGSPISVIEMDRFSFSETRYLNRLIDYGYYKKNRNRIEKLFREENNPLSVFKNTVNNGFITINDSLSYSITVSLKDANGNNTTLEIPVAGKRMESIEKSEVKKTPYLAKHDDSFVYSSGNFNLYIPKGALYEDEYLSIETNGDTIKVHEETTPLHKNMTLVADISSYKPEDQQQLYLGRLNYNNEPYFSSAEKKGNKLSTRTRNFGSYAIFSDKNKPTIVPINVAEGRWISNEAFLKIKINDEETGVDNYRATINGKFILMEYDYKTGMLIYDFSDAIIAESEHNLKLKVMDKVGNSTELNLTFYRKP
;
A
#
# COMPACT_ATOMS: atom_id res chain seq x y z
N MET A 1 -51.75 12.63 -69.56
CA MET A 1 -51.91 12.41 -68.11
C MET A 1 -51.10 11.19 -67.71
N GLN A 2 -49.94 11.41 -67.10
CA GLN A 2 -48.96 10.40 -66.71
C GLN A 2 -49.48 9.54 -65.57
N LYS A 3 -49.37 8.21 -65.71
CA LYS A 3 -49.58 7.24 -64.63
C LYS A 3 -48.27 7.12 -63.83
N VAL A 4 -48.30 7.53 -62.56
CA VAL A 4 -47.20 7.37 -61.61
C VAL A 4 -47.32 5.98 -60.99
N TYR A 5 -46.28 5.16 -61.13
CA TYR A 5 -46.12 3.89 -60.42
C TYR A 5 -45.38 4.16 -59.10
N CYS A 6 -46.03 3.95 -57.95
CA CYS A 6 -45.35 3.91 -56.65
C CYS A 6 -44.77 2.51 -56.44
N ILE A 7 -43.44 2.40 -56.50
CA ILE A 7 -42.69 1.22 -56.09
C ILE A 7 -42.52 1.28 -54.57
N LEU A 8 -43.10 0.31 -53.87
CA LEU A 8 -42.96 0.12 -52.43
C LEU A 8 -41.60 -0.53 -52.15
N PHE A 9 -40.62 0.23 -51.64
CA PHE A 9 -39.34 -0.31 -51.19
C PHE A 9 -39.52 -0.94 -49.80
N LEU A 10 -39.51 -2.28 -49.75
CA LEU A 10 -39.47 -3.05 -48.51
C LEU A 10 -38.03 -3.00 -47.95
N CYS A 11 -37.77 -2.10 -47.00
CA CYS A 11 -36.51 -2.11 -46.24
C CYS A 11 -36.52 -3.31 -45.26
N CYS A 12 -35.93 -4.43 -45.67
CA CYS A 12 -35.52 -5.48 -44.74
C CYS A 12 -34.36 -4.96 -43.88
N SER A 13 -34.64 -4.54 -42.66
CA SER A 13 -33.63 -4.36 -41.62
C SER A 13 -33.06 -5.72 -41.23
N LEU A 14 -31.91 -6.07 -41.81
CA LEU A 14 -31.07 -7.14 -41.29
C LEU A 14 -30.57 -6.70 -39.91
N LEU A 15 -31.21 -7.22 -38.87
CA LEU A 15 -30.68 -7.20 -37.51
C LEU A 15 -29.42 -8.07 -37.50
N THR A 16 -28.28 -7.45 -37.77
CA THR A 16 -26.99 -8.04 -37.42
C THR A 16 -26.92 -8.05 -35.90
N ASN A 17 -27.20 -9.20 -35.29
CA ASN A 17 -26.75 -9.48 -33.93
C ASN A 17 -25.22 -9.39 -33.95
N GLY A 18 -24.68 -8.24 -33.54
CA GLY A 18 -23.29 -8.19 -33.08
C GLY A 18 -23.20 -9.14 -31.89
N GLN A 19 -22.63 -10.32 -32.09
CA GLN A 19 -22.21 -11.13 -30.97
C GLN A 19 -21.21 -10.29 -30.17
N GLU A 20 -21.60 -9.82 -29.00
CA GLU A 20 -20.62 -9.51 -27.96
C GLU A 20 -19.83 -10.79 -27.73
N LEU A 21 -18.64 -10.86 -28.32
CA LEU A 21 -17.61 -11.80 -27.90
C LEU A 21 -17.06 -11.33 -26.53
N GLN A 22 -17.92 -11.26 -25.52
CA GLN A 22 -17.48 -11.44 -24.15
C GLN A 22 -17.21 -12.93 -23.99
N GLY A 23 -15.99 -13.33 -24.38
CA GLY A 23 -15.46 -14.65 -24.05
C GLY A 23 -15.50 -14.80 -22.53
N ASN A 24 -16.54 -15.47 -22.05
CA ASN A 24 -16.90 -15.58 -20.64
C ASN A 24 -16.01 -16.62 -19.94
N THR A 25 -14.69 -16.55 -20.18
CA THR A 25 -13.73 -17.44 -19.54
C THR A 25 -13.64 -17.01 -18.07
N PRO A 26 -14.08 -17.85 -17.13
CA PRO A 26 -14.12 -17.49 -15.72
C PRO A 26 -12.71 -17.25 -15.20
N ILE A 27 -12.55 -16.37 -14.22
CA ILE A 27 -11.29 -16.24 -13.47
C ILE A 27 -11.25 -17.39 -12.46
N LEU A 28 -10.23 -18.25 -12.55
CA LEU A 28 -10.02 -19.37 -11.64
C LEU A 28 -8.98 -19.03 -10.55
N PRO A 29 -8.97 -19.76 -9.43
CA PRO A 29 -7.89 -19.67 -8.46
C PRO A 29 -6.50 -19.80 -9.10
N PRO A 30 -5.55 -18.91 -8.76
CA PRO A 30 -4.22 -18.88 -9.38
C PRO A 30 -3.25 -19.93 -8.79
N ILE A 31 -3.69 -20.72 -7.81
CA ILE A 31 -2.90 -21.74 -7.13
C ILE A 31 -3.81 -22.94 -6.79
N ASP A 32 -3.27 -24.15 -6.88
CA ASP A 32 -4.02 -25.41 -6.70
C ASP A 32 -3.83 -25.97 -5.27
N ILE A 33 -4.23 -25.16 -4.29
CA ILE A 33 -4.29 -25.54 -2.86
C ILE A 33 -5.58 -24.99 -2.26
N PRO A 34 -6.05 -25.53 -1.11
CA PRO A 34 -7.13 -24.90 -0.36
C PRO A 34 -6.80 -23.43 -0.05
N LEU A 35 -7.66 -22.51 -0.48
CA LEU A 35 -7.40 -21.08 -0.33
C LEU A 35 -7.59 -20.66 1.13
N ALA A 36 -6.51 -20.13 1.71
CA ALA A 36 -6.50 -19.46 3.00
C ALA A 36 -5.87 -18.08 2.81
N ILE A 37 -6.50 -17.02 3.33
CA ILE A 37 -6.07 -15.65 3.08
C ILE A 37 -5.40 -15.03 4.29
N SER A 38 -4.31 -14.31 4.06
CA SER A 38 -3.60 -13.50 5.05
C SER A 38 -3.87 -12.00 4.97
N GLY A 39 -4.53 -11.54 3.90
CA GLY A 39 -4.94 -10.16 3.69
C GLY A 39 -6.01 -10.05 2.60
N THR A 40 -7.05 -9.27 2.87
CA THR A 40 -8.25 -9.14 2.01
C THR A 40 -8.24 -7.87 1.17
N PHE A 41 -9.07 -7.82 0.13
CA PHE A 41 -9.25 -6.61 -0.67
C PHE A 41 -9.86 -5.48 0.17
N GLY A 42 -9.40 -4.24 -0.02
CA GLY A 42 -9.90 -3.08 0.71
C GLY A 42 -9.39 -2.98 2.15
N GLU A 43 -8.62 -3.97 2.61
CA GLU A 43 -8.05 -3.95 3.95
C GLU A 43 -7.16 -2.71 4.15
N LEU A 44 -7.32 -2.07 5.31
CA LEU A 44 -6.58 -0.87 5.65
C LEU A 44 -5.08 -1.22 5.79
N ARG A 45 -4.22 -0.62 4.97
CA ARG A 45 -2.75 -0.61 5.17
C ARG A 45 -2.32 0.78 5.61
N SER A 46 -1.03 0.95 5.95
CA SER A 46 -0.54 2.17 6.62
C SER A 46 -0.88 3.49 5.92
N ASN A 47 -1.06 3.48 4.60
CA ASN A 47 -1.30 4.68 3.79
C ASN A 47 -2.10 4.39 2.50
N HIS A 48 -2.72 3.21 2.39
CA HIS A 48 -3.45 2.77 1.19
C HIS A 48 -4.35 1.58 1.54
N PHE A 49 -5.31 1.27 0.67
CA PHE A 49 -6.06 0.02 0.73
C PHE A 49 -5.30 -1.10 0.04
N HIS A 50 -5.41 -2.31 0.58
CA HIS A 50 -4.90 -3.50 -0.05
C HIS A 50 -5.68 -3.81 -1.34
N SER A 51 -4.98 -3.94 -2.48
CA SER A 51 -5.57 -3.99 -3.82
C SER A 51 -5.88 -5.40 -4.35
N GLY A 52 -5.73 -6.43 -3.50
CA GLY A 52 -5.94 -7.81 -3.90
C GLY A 52 -6.19 -8.72 -2.72
N LEU A 53 -5.92 -10.00 -2.93
CA LEU A 53 -5.90 -11.05 -1.90
C LEU A 53 -4.47 -11.52 -1.69
N ASP A 54 -4.06 -11.64 -0.43
CA ASP A 54 -2.82 -12.31 -0.07
C ASP A 54 -3.15 -13.78 0.24
N ILE A 55 -2.95 -14.66 -0.74
CA ILE A 55 -3.21 -16.09 -0.65
C ILE A 55 -2.00 -16.76 0.03
N LYS A 56 -2.23 -17.42 1.16
CA LYS A 56 -1.19 -18.12 1.89
C LYS A 56 -0.63 -19.28 1.09
N THR A 57 0.67 -19.48 1.20
CA THR A 57 1.40 -20.62 0.62
C THR A 57 1.92 -21.55 1.71
N ASN A 58 1.22 -21.60 2.86
CA ASN A 58 1.59 -22.39 4.04
C ASN A 58 3.02 -22.15 4.56
N GLY A 59 3.56 -20.95 4.34
CA GLY A 59 4.92 -20.58 4.76
C GLY A 59 6.02 -21.03 3.79
N GLU A 60 5.65 -21.55 2.61
CA GLU A 60 6.58 -22.06 1.61
C GLU A 60 6.66 -21.13 0.39
N GLU A 61 7.83 -21.06 -0.22
CA GLU A 61 8.02 -20.45 -1.54
C GLU A 61 8.16 -21.54 -2.60
N GLY A 62 7.80 -21.23 -3.84
CA GLY A 62 8.01 -22.12 -4.97
C GLY A 62 6.78 -22.93 -5.39
N LEU A 63 5.59 -22.65 -4.85
CA LEU A 63 4.38 -23.33 -5.29
C LEU A 63 4.02 -22.88 -6.72
N PRO A 64 3.57 -23.79 -7.61
CA PRO A 64 3.11 -23.44 -8.95
C PRO A 64 2.00 -22.37 -8.93
N VAL A 65 2.19 -21.33 -9.73
CA VAL A 65 1.19 -20.26 -9.95
C VAL A 65 0.73 -20.35 -11.39
N TYR A 66 -0.58 -20.38 -11.58
CA TYR A 66 -1.23 -20.59 -12.86
C TYR A 66 -1.99 -19.35 -13.33
N ALA A 67 -2.08 -19.18 -14.65
CA ALA A 67 -2.92 -18.15 -15.23
C ALA A 67 -4.39 -18.40 -14.88
N ALA A 68 -5.01 -17.47 -14.17
CA ALA A 68 -6.40 -17.55 -13.75
C ALA A 68 -7.38 -17.61 -14.93
N SER A 69 -7.00 -17.06 -16.08
CA SER A 69 -7.73 -17.12 -17.34
C SER A 69 -6.76 -16.97 -18.52
N GLN A 70 -7.18 -17.38 -19.71
CA GLN A 70 -6.39 -17.21 -20.94
C GLN A 70 -6.16 -15.73 -21.23
N GLY A 71 -5.02 -15.37 -21.82
CA GLY A 71 -4.73 -13.98 -22.09
C GLY A 71 -3.34 -13.70 -22.64
N THR A 72 -2.94 -12.44 -22.57
CA THR A 72 -1.62 -11.96 -22.98
C THR A 72 -0.95 -11.24 -21.83
N VAL A 73 0.33 -11.52 -21.61
CA VAL A 73 1.16 -10.78 -20.66
C VAL A 73 1.37 -9.35 -21.18
N VAL A 74 0.84 -8.36 -20.46
CA VAL A 74 0.89 -6.93 -20.85
C VAL A 74 1.91 -6.13 -20.06
N ARG A 75 2.34 -6.63 -18.89
CA ARG A 75 3.38 -6.01 -18.08
C ARG A 75 4.11 -7.05 -17.24
N ILE A 76 5.42 -6.88 -17.17
CA ILE A 76 6.29 -7.59 -16.23
C ILE A 76 7.06 -6.53 -15.44
N LYS A 77 7.11 -6.68 -14.12
CA LYS A 77 7.93 -5.82 -13.25
C LYS A 77 8.79 -6.68 -12.35
N VAL A 78 10.08 -6.39 -12.30
CA VAL A 78 11.03 -6.92 -11.32
C VAL A 78 11.61 -5.74 -10.57
N SER A 79 11.48 -5.74 -9.25
CA SER A 79 12.02 -4.71 -8.36
C SER A 79 12.38 -5.30 -7.01
N HIS A 80 13.27 -4.66 -6.26
CA HIS A 80 13.62 -5.03 -4.90
C HIS A 80 12.47 -4.77 -3.91
N PHE A 81 11.58 -3.82 -4.23
CA PHE A 81 10.51 -3.36 -3.34
C PHE A 81 9.13 -3.51 -3.98
N GLY A 82 8.07 -3.11 -3.25
CA GLY A 82 6.69 -3.19 -3.73
C GLY A 82 6.30 -4.64 -4.03
N TYR A 83 5.75 -4.91 -5.22
CA TYR A 83 5.35 -6.26 -5.61
C TYR A 83 6.49 -7.24 -5.90
N GLY A 84 7.76 -6.81 -5.88
CA GLY A 84 8.86 -7.72 -6.22
C GLY A 84 8.83 -8.11 -7.70
N LYS A 85 8.86 -9.42 -7.97
CA LYS A 85 8.57 -9.99 -9.28
C LYS A 85 7.05 -10.09 -9.46
N ALA A 86 6.54 -9.39 -10.46
CA ALA A 86 5.11 -9.31 -10.74
C ALA A 86 4.78 -9.48 -12.22
N LEU A 87 3.69 -10.19 -12.48
CA LEU A 87 3.16 -10.48 -13.81
C LEU A 87 1.74 -9.91 -13.95
N TYR A 88 1.44 -9.29 -15.08
CA TYR A 88 0.13 -8.73 -15.41
C TYR A 88 -0.36 -9.37 -16.70
N ILE A 89 -1.52 -10.03 -16.64
CA ILE A 89 -2.11 -10.72 -17.78
C ILE A 89 -3.45 -10.07 -18.10
N ALA A 90 -3.58 -9.51 -19.30
CA ALA A 90 -4.85 -8.99 -19.81
C ALA A 90 -5.64 -10.12 -20.48
N HIS A 91 -6.94 -10.16 -20.21
CA HIS A 91 -7.85 -11.20 -20.66
C HIS A 91 -8.84 -10.67 -21.70
N PRO A 92 -9.34 -11.53 -22.61
CA PRO A 92 -10.33 -11.11 -23.61
C PRO A 92 -11.63 -10.53 -23.03
N ASN A 93 -11.98 -10.86 -21.77
CA ASN A 93 -13.16 -10.35 -21.07
C ASN A 93 -12.99 -8.91 -20.53
N GLY A 94 -11.85 -8.25 -20.78
CA GLY A 94 -11.60 -6.87 -20.37
C GLY A 94 -11.01 -6.71 -18.97
N TYR A 95 -10.79 -7.81 -18.23
CA TYR A 95 -10.09 -7.79 -16.96
C TYR A 95 -8.58 -8.00 -17.13
N THR A 96 -7.81 -7.53 -16.15
CA THR A 96 -6.39 -7.86 -15.99
C THR A 96 -6.17 -8.54 -14.65
N THR A 97 -5.48 -9.67 -14.63
CA THR A 97 -5.02 -10.30 -13.38
C THR A 97 -3.58 -9.94 -13.08
N VAL A 98 -3.26 -9.77 -11.80
CA VAL A 98 -1.91 -9.45 -11.32
C VAL A 98 -1.45 -10.50 -10.32
N TYR A 99 -0.22 -10.97 -10.47
CA TYR A 99 0.43 -11.97 -9.64
C TYR A 99 1.72 -11.37 -9.13
N ALA A 100 1.90 -11.27 -7.82
CA ALA A 100 3.01 -10.55 -7.20
C ALA A 100 3.70 -11.37 -6.10
N HIS A 101 4.84 -10.85 -5.64
CA HIS A 101 5.76 -11.50 -4.70
C HIS A 101 6.32 -12.83 -5.21
N LEU A 102 6.34 -13.03 -6.53
CA LEU A 102 6.77 -14.28 -7.16
C LEU A 102 8.25 -14.57 -6.87
N LYS A 103 8.62 -15.84 -6.73
CA LYS A 103 10.02 -16.26 -6.58
C LYS A 103 10.73 -16.27 -7.94
N LYS A 104 10.06 -16.83 -8.95
CA LYS A 104 10.58 -17.02 -10.31
C LYS A 104 9.42 -17.09 -11.30
N PHE A 105 9.64 -16.66 -12.54
CA PHE A 105 8.67 -16.86 -13.60
C PHE A 105 8.77 -18.29 -14.19
N ALA A 106 7.74 -18.72 -14.92
CA ALA A 106 7.80 -19.95 -15.70
C ALA A 106 8.88 -19.84 -16.80
N PRO A 107 9.48 -20.96 -17.27
CA PRO A 107 10.66 -20.94 -18.15
C PRO A 107 10.55 -20.00 -19.36
N LYS A 108 9.39 -19.99 -20.04
CA LYS A 108 9.09 -19.10 -21.18
C LYS A 108 9.23 -17.62 -20.82
N ILE A 109 8.65 -17.21 -19.70
CA ILE A 109 8.63 -15.80 -19.25
C ILE A 109 9.98 -15.44 -18.62
N GLU A 110 10.60 -16.34 -17.87
CA GLU A 110 11.90 -16.15 -17.25
C GLU A 110 12.99 -15.86 -18.30
N ALA A 111 13.05 -16.66 -19.37
CA ALA A 111 13.98 -16.45 -20.47
C ALA A 111 13.77 -15.09 -21.15
N TYR A 112 12.50 -14.68 -21.35
CA TYR A 112 12.15 -13.38 -21.92
C TYR A 112 12.65 -12.21 -21.06
N VAL A 113 12.54 -12.33 -19.73
CA VAL A 113 12.95 -11.31 -18.76
C VAL A 113 14.47 -11.26 -18.64
N LYS A 114 15.13 -12.40 -18.39
CA LYS A 114 16.59 -12.48 -18.22
C LYS A 114 17.34 -11.95 -19.42
N LYS A 115 16.93 -12.29 -20.64
CA LYS A 115 17.52 -11.75 -21.88
C LYS A 115 17.58 -10.22 -21.88
N ARG A 116 16.53 -9.56 -21.37
CA ARG A 116 16.42 -8.10 -21.33
C ARG A 116 17.11 -7.47 -20.11
N GLN A 117 17.17 -8.18 -18.98
CA GLN A 117 17.96 -7.76 -17.82
C GLN A 117 19.45 -7.74 -18.15
N TYR A 118 19.95 -8.80 -18.79
CA TYR A 118 21.34 -8.87 -19.26
C TYR A 118 21.67 -7.82 -20.31
N ALA A 119 20.80 -7.62 -21.31
CA ALA A 119 21.00 -6.57 -22.31
C ALA A 119 21.03 -5.14 -21.73
N LYS A 120 20.38 -4.92 -20.58
CA LYS A 120 20.38 -3.64 -19.86
C LYS A 120 21.40 -3.56 -18.72
N GLU A 121 22.09 -4.67 -18.42
CA GLU A 121 22.91 -4.83 -17.21
C GLU A 121 22.20 -4.38 -15.93
N SER A 122 20.94 -4.79 -15.75
CA SER A 122 20.12 -4.34 -14.62
C SER A 122 19.20 -5.43 -14.08
N TYR A 123 19.19 -5.58 -12.75
CA TYR A 123 18.24 -6.44 -12.06
C TYR A 123 16.81 -5.89 -12.11
N GLU A 124 16.62 -4.62 -11.79
CA GLU A 124 15.29 -4.02 -11.88
C GLU A 124 14.92 -3.79 -13.33
N ILE A 125 13.73 -4.26 -13.72
CA ILE A 125 13.24 -4.07 -15.07
C ILE A 125 11.73 -3.95 -15.10
N GLN A 126 11.25 -3.12 -16.02
CA GLN A 126 9.84 -3.01 -16.35
C GLN A 126 9.68 -3.20 -17.86
N LEU A 127 8.86 -4.18 -18.22
CA LEU A 127 8.68 -4.64 -19.60
C LEU A 127 7.20 -4.58 -19.96
N TYR A 128 6.92 -4.25 -21.21
CA TYR A 128 5.60 -4.25 -21.82
C TYR A 128 5.69 -5.07 -23.11
N PRO A 129 5.51 -6.41 -23.03
CA PRO A 129 5.49 -7.25 -24.22
C PRO A 129 4.42 -6.76 -25.22
N ARG A 130 4.69 -6.92 -26.51
CA ARG A 130 3.68 -6.60 -27.53
C ARG A 130 2.50 -7.56 -27.42
N SER A 131 1.32 -7.11 -27.83
CA SER A 131 0.14 -7.96 -27.86
C SER A 131 0.41 -9.23 -28.68
N GLY A 132 0.08 -10.40 -28.12
CA GLY A 132 0.36 -11.71 -28.72
C GLY A 132 1.81 -12.22 -28.59
N GLU A 133 2.78 -11.41 -28.14
CA GLU A 133 4.18 -11.85 -27.99
C GLU A 133 4.36 -12.90 -26.89
N LEU A 134 3.63 -12.72 -25.78
CA LEU A 134 3.59 -13.65 -24.66
C LEU A 134 2.14 -13.95 -24.29
N THR A 135 1.57 -14.93 -24.98
CA THR A 135 0.25 -15.50 -24.64
C THR A 135 0.35 -16.56 -23.56
N VAL A 136 -0.74 -16.75 -22.82
CA VAL A 136 -0.90 -17.84 -21.86
C VAL A 136 -2.29 -18.42 -21.94
N ASP A 137 -2.40 -19.74 -21.80
CA ASP A 137 -3.68 -20.43 -21.66
C ASP A 137 -4.18 -20.40 -20.21
N GLN A 138 -5.49 -20.58 -20.01
CA GLN A 138 -6.03 -20.75 -18.66
C GLN A 138 -5.40 -21.99 -18.01
N LYS A 139 -5.01 -21.88 -16.74
CA LYS A 139 -4.24 -22.89 -15.98
C LYS A 139 -2.83 -23.17 -16.50
N GLU A 140 -2.30 -22.40 -17.45
CA GLU A 140 -0.88 -22.50 -17.81
C GLU A 140 0.00 -22.08 -16.61
N LEU A 141 1.09 -22.82 -16.37
CA LEU A 141 2.10 -22.45 -15.40
C LEU A 141 2.78 -21.14 -15.83
N ILE A 142 2.64 -20.09 -15.04
CA ILE A 142 3.18 -18.76 -15.34
C ILE A 142 4.31 -18.33 -14.41
N ALA A 143 4.34 -18.86 -13.19
CA ALA A 143 5.31 -18.49 -12.18
C ALA A 143 5.33 -19.48 -11.01
N TYR A 144 6.17 -19.18 -10.03
CA TYR A 144 6.20 -19.83 -8.74
C TYR A 144 6.03 -18.79 -7.63
N SER A 145 5.22 -19.10 -6.62
CA SER A 145 4.98 -18.23 -5.47
C SER A 145 6.28 -17.93 -4.73
N GLY A 146 6.34 -16.82 -3.99
CA GLY A 146 7.58 -16.42 -3.34
C GLY A 146 7.40 -15.42 -2.22
N ASN A 147 8.50 -14.71 -1.95
CA ASN A 147 8.55 -13.66 -0.95
C ASN A 147 9.32 -12.42 -1.46
N THR A 148 9.39 -12.20 -2.78
CA THR A 148 10.13 -11.06 -3.34
C THR A 148 9.40 -9.74 -3.08
N GLY A 149 10.14 -8.62 -3.08
CA GLY A 149 9.55 -7.30 -2.82
C GLY A 149 9.20 -7.06 -1.34
N GLY A 150 8.28 -6.13 -1.12
CA GLY A 150 7.80 -5.66 0.18
C GLY A 150 6.85 -6.62 0.91
N SER A 151 7.13 -7.92 0.88
CA SER A 151 6.35 -8.97 1.54
C SER A 151 6.90 -9.32 2.93
N GLY A 152 6.03 -9.54 3.91
CA GLY A 152 6.41 -9.94 5.28
C GLY A 152 6.66 -11.45 5.46
N GLY A 153 6.26 -12.28 4.51
CA GLY A 153 6.45 -13.73 4.52
C GLY A 153 5.86 -14.38 3.26
N PRO A 154 6.20 -15.66 2.96
CA PRO A 154 5.76 -16.31 1.73
C PRO A 154 4.24 -16.30 1.53
N HIS A 155 3.79 -15.74 0.41
CA HIS A 155 2.40 -15.72 -0.04
C HIS A 155 2.31 -15.37 -1.53
N LEU A 156 1.14 -15.53 -2.13
CA LEU A 156 0.81 -15.01 -3.46
C LEU A 156 -0.13 -13.81 -3.32
N HIS A 157 0.31 -12.64 -3.74
CA HIS A 157 -0.59 -11.50 -3.89
C HIS A 157 -1.27 -11.56 -5.26
N PHE A 158 -2.60 -11.60 -5.26
CA PHE A 158 -3.43 -11.75 -6.45
C PHE A 158 -4.45 -10.63 -6.58
N GLU A 159 -4.52 -10.01 -7.75
CA GLU A 159 -5.50 -8.95 -8.04
C GLU A 159 -6.31 -9.25 -9.30
N VAL A 160 -7.52 -8.69 -9.33
CA VAL A 160 -8.31 -8.49 -10.55
C VAL A 160 -8.46 -7.00 -10.75
N ARG A 161 -8.27 -6.52 -11.98
CA ARG A 161 -8.42 -5.11 -12.34
C ARG A 161 -9.36 -4.95 -13.52
N ASP A 162 -10.12 -3.86 -13.54
CA ASP A 162 -10.89 -3.46 -14.71
C ASP A 162 -10.02 -2.88 -15.83
N SER A 163 -10.65 -2.53 -16.95
CA SER A 163 -9.99 -1.93 -18.12
C SER A 163 -9.33 -0.58 -17.84
N ASN A 164 -9.72 0.12 -16.77
CA ASN A 164 -9.10 1.36 -16.30
C ASN A 164 -7.99 1.10 -15.26
N SER A 165 -7.55 -0.16 -15.11
CA SER A 165 -6.57 -0.59 -14.12
C SER A 165 -6.98 -0.33 -12.66
N ARG A 166 -8.27 -0.15 -12.37
CA ARG A 166 -8.77 -0.05 -11.00
C ARG A 166 -8.88 -1.45 -10.40
N PRO A 167 -8.29 -1.70 -9.22
CA PRO A 167 -8.41 -2.99 -8.57
C PRO A 167 -9.85 -3.24 -8.10
N LEU A 168 -10.28 -4.48 -8.28
CA LEU A 168 -11.59 -5.02 -7.94
C LEU A 168 -11.43 -6.10 -6.88
N ASN A 169 -12.43 -6.28 -6.03
CA ASN A 169 -12.43 -7.33 -5.02
C ASN A 169 -12.47 -8.72 -5.69
N PRO A 170 -11.40 -9.54 -5.63
CA PRO A 170 -11.37 -10.82 -6.34
C PRO A 170 -12.44 -11.81 -5.86
N LEU A 171 -12.96 -11.65 -4.64
CA LEU A 171 -14.05 -12.49 -4.11
C LEU A 171 -15.37 -12.29 -4.85
N ASN A 172 -15.53 -11.15 -5.52
CA ASN A 172 -16.67 -10.87 -6.39
C ASN A 172 -16.41 -11.27 -7.87
N HIS A 173 -15.24 -11.87 -8.15
CA HIS A 173 -14.76 -12.16 -9.51
C HIS A 173 -14.17 -13.58 -9.65
N GLY A 174 -14.92 -14.60 -9.21
CA GLY A 174 -14.59 -16.01 -9.46
C GLY A 174 -13.72 -16.69 -8.41
N ILE A 175 -13.13 -15.94 -7.47
CA ILE A 175 -12.39 -16.51 -6.34
C ILE A 175 -13.34 -16.78 -5.19
N THR A 176 -13.52 -18.04 -4.81
CA THR A 176 -14.38 -18.43 -3.68
C THR A 176 -13.53 -18.95 -2.51
N ILE A 177 -13.84 -18.48 -1.30
CA ILE A 177 -13.23 -18.95 -0.06
C ILE A 177 -14.35 -19.42 0.87
N LYS A 178 -14.07 -20.49 1.62
CA LYS A 178 -14.98 -20.96 2.67
C LYS A 178 -14.94 -19.97 3.84
N ASP A 179 -16.04 -19.27 4.05
CA ASP A 179 -16.25 -18.42 5.22
C ASP A 179 -17.66 -18.51 5.79
N THR A 180 -17.75 -18.88 7.07
CA THR A 180 -18.99 -18.94 7.87
C THR A 180 -18.89 -18.09 9.14
N LYS A 181 -17.80 -17.34 9.31
CA LYS A 181 -17.56 -16.55 10.52
C LYS A 181 -18.12 -15.15 10.28
N LYS A 182 -18.71 -14.57 11.33
CA LYS A 182 -19.21 -13.19 11.27
C LYS A 182 -18.06 -12.21 11.54
N PRO A 183 -18.06 -11.01 10.93
CA PRO A 183 -17.16 -9.93 11.31
C PRO A 183 -17.22 -9.63 12.81
N ILE A 184 -16.08 -9.32 13.41
CA ILE A 184 -15.94 -9.02 14.83
C ILE A 184 -15.86 -7.50 14.99
N LEU A 185 -16.82 -6.92 15.70
CA LEU A 185 -16.81 -5.54 16.12
C LEU A 185 -16.08 -5.43 17.47
N ASN A 186 -14.91 -4.78 17.50
CA ASN A 186 -14.11 -4.62 18.71
C ASN A 186 -14.53 -3.37 19.47
N ASP A 187 -14.60 -2.23 18.77
CA ASP A 187 -14.83 -0.92 19.37
C ASP A 187 -15.87 -0.14 18.56
N ILE A 188 -16.65 0.68 19.27
CA ILE A 188 -17.56 1.67 18.71
C ILE A 188 -17.23 3.02 19.34
N TRP A 189 -17.13 4.05 18.51
CA TRP A 189 -16.78 5.41 18.88
C TRP A 189 -17.82 6.39 18.34
N VAL A 190 -18.05 7.46 19.10
CA VAL A 190 -18.91 8.57 18.69
C VAL A 190 -18.12 9.86 18.75
N TYR A 191 -18.23 10.65 17.68
CA TYR A 191 -17.57 11.92 17.48
C TYR A 191 -18.60 13.04 17.47
N SER A 192 -18.27 14.22 18.01
CA SER A 192 -19.16 15.38 18.05
C SER A 192 -18.63 16.50 17.16
N PHE A 193 -19.50 17.14 16.38
CA PHE A 193 -19.12 18.18 15.42
C PHE A 193 -19.97 19.44 15.58
N GLY A 194 -19.33 20.57 15.85
CA GLY A 194 -20.00 21.86 16.02
C GLY A 194 -19.95 22.37 17.47
N LYS A 195 -20.20 23.67 17.64
CA LYS A 195 -19.93 24.38 18.91
C LYS A 195 -20.77 23.90 20.09
N GLU A 196 -21.99 23.43 19.85
CA GLU A 196 -22.91 22.94 20.89
C GLU A 196 -23.06 21.42 20.89
N SER A 197 -22.49 20.74 19.89
CA SER A 197 -22.66 19.30 19.74
C SER A 197 -21.89 18.55 20.83
N HIS A 198 -22.48 17.50 21.36
CA HIS A 198 -21.83 16.68 22.38
C HIS A 198 -22.36 15.24 22.39
N VAL A 199 -21.58 14.38 23.03
CA VAL A 199 -21.99 13.05 23.49
C VAL A 199 -21.67 12.97 24.97
N ASN A 200 -22.69 12.67 25.77
CA ASN A 200 -22.62 12.61 27.24
C ASN A 200 -22.01 13.87 27.88
N GLY A 201 -22.28 15.05 27.31
CA GLY A 201 -21.80 16.34 27.80
C GLY A 201 -20.35 16.69 27.41
N SER A 202 -19.71 15.94 26.53
CA SER A 202 -18.35 16.23 26.04
C SER A 202 -18.30 16.33 24.51
N GLN A 203 -17.45 17.22 24.00
CA GLN A 203 -17.11 17.31 22.57
C GLN A 203 -16.05 16.29 22.16
N ASN A 204 -15.32 15.73 23.13
CA ASN A 204 -14.25 14.78 22.86
C ASN A 204 -14.82 13.45 22.34
N PRO A 205 -14.09 12.72 21.47
CA PRO A 205 -14.52 11.39 21.04
C PRO A 205 -14.75 10.45 22.22
N ALA A 206 -15.86 9.71 22.18
CA ALA A 206 -16.25 8.79 23.24
C ALA A 206 -16.33 7.36 22.71
N GLN A 207 -15.63 6.44 23.36
CA GLN A 207 -15.80 5.00 23.14
C GLN A 207 -17.02 4.51 23.93
N LEU A 208 -17.89 3.71 23.31
CA LEU A 208 -19.05 3.15 24.00
C LEU A 208 -18.81 1.71 24.43
N ARG A 209 -19.37 1.32 25.56
CA ARG A 209 -19.41 -0.09 25.97
C ARG A 209 -20.34 -0.91 25.08
N ILE A 210 -19.81 -2.00 24.50
CA ILE A 210 -20.59 -2.98 23.75
C ILE A 210 -21.09 -4.09 24.69
N ILE A 211 -22.37 -4.44 24.58
CA ILE A 211 -23.07 -5.44 25.38
C ILE A 211 -23.64 -6.50 24.43
N THR A 212 -23.20 -7.74 24.58
CA THR A 212 -23.77 -8.88 23.84
C THR A 212 -25.11 -9.26 24.45
N GLN A 213 -26.16 -9.33 23.64
CA GLN A 213 -27.50 -9.75 24.04
C GLN A 213 -27.61 -11.28 24.03
N ASN A 214 -28.66 -11.83 24.64
CA ASN A 214 -28.89 -13.28 24.73
C ASN A 214 -29.02 -13.97 23.37
N ASP A 215 -29.49 -13.25 22.35
CA ASP A 215 -29.63 -13.74 20.97
C ASP A 215 -28.34 -13.57 20.13
N GLY A 216 -27.26 -13.08 20.75
CA GLY A 216 -25.98 -12.81 20.10
C GLY A 216 -25.93 -11.49 19.31
N SER A 217 -27.00 -10.70 19.31
CA SER A 217 -26.96 -9.32 18.79
C SER A 217 -26.13 -8.41 19.70
N LEU A 218 -25.61 -7.32 19.17
CA LEU A 218 -24.82 -6.35 19.94
C LEU A 218 -25.65 -5.11 20.23
N LYS A 219 -25.51 -4.58 21.44
CA LYS A 219 -26.09 -3.29 21.84
C LYS A 219 -25.04 -2.45 22.56
N ALA A 220 -24.92 -1.18 22.20
CA ALA A 220 -24.10 -0.24 22.94
C ALA A 220 -24.86 0.31 24.16
N GLU A 221 -24.12 0.87 25.12
CA GLU A 221 -24.74 1.68 26.16
C GLU A 221 -25.52 2.87 25.58
N LYS A 222 -26.56 3.29 26.31
CA LYS A 222 -27.37 4.45 25.90
C LYS A 222 -26.56 5.73 26.10
N ILE A 223 -26.60 6.62 25.12
CA ILE A 223 -25.96 7.93 25.19
C ILE A 223 -26.97 9.08 25.20
N ASN A 224 -26.59 10.20 25.80
CA ASN A 224 -27.26 11.48 25.63
C ASN A 224 -26.45 12.33 24.66
N ALA A 225 -27.05 12.79 23.57
CA ALA A 225 -26.35 13.59 22.56
C ALA A 225 -27.18 14.78 22.10
N PHE A 226 -26.50 15.77 21.53
CA PHE A 226 -27.12 16.91 20.86
C PHE A 226 -26.23 17.37 19.71
N GLY A 227 -26.83 17.95 18.68
CA GLY A 227 -26.12 18.48 17.52
C GLY A 227 -25.66 17.40 16.55
N THR A 228 -24.61 17.67 15.79
CA THR A 228 -24.09 16.75 14.76
C THR A 228 -23.10 15.78 15.36
N ILE A 229 -23.31 14.48 15.13
CA ILE A 229 -22.41 13.41 15.56
C ILE A 229 -22.01 12.50 14.38
N GLY A 230 -20.92 11.76 14.56
CA GLY A 230 -20.44 10.74 13.62
C GLY A 230 -20.08 9.45 14.36
N ILE A 231 -20.16 8.31 13.68
CA ILE A 231 -19.85 6.99 14.23
C ILE A 231 -18.53 6.48 13.65
N GLY A 232 -17.66 5.93 14.49
CA GLY A 232 -16.47 5.19 14.05
C GLY A 232 -16.40 3.81 14.69
N VAL A 233 -15.72 2.87 14.03
CA VAL A 233 -15.62 1.47 14.48
C VAL A 233 -14.20 0.93 14.37
N SER A 234 -13.82 0.04 15.29
CA SER A 234 -12.72 -0.91 15.05
C SER A 234 -13.33 -2.27 14.83
N ALA A 235 -13.08 -2.86 13.66
CA ALA A 235 -13.62 -4.17 13.32
C ALA A 235 -12.63 -4.96 12.48
N ILE A 236 -12.75 -6.28 12.56
CA ILE A 236 -11.95 -7.22 11.78
C ILE A 236 -12.85 -8.32 11.25
N ASP A 237 -12.41 -8.94 10.17
CA ASP A 237 -12.98 -10.19 9.69
C ASP A 237 -12.00 -11.35 9.88
N LYS A 238 -12.50 -12.58 9.92
CA LYS A 238 -11.70 -13.81 10.03
C LYS A 238 -12.36 -14.91 9.22
N GLN A 239 -11.56 -15.66 8.46
CA GLN A 239 -12.06 -16.78 7.65
C GLN A 239 -11.92 -18.14 8.35
N ASN A 240 -12.58 -19.19 7.86
CA ASN A 240 -12.49 -20.53 8.47
C ASN A 240 -11.06 -21.07 8.48
N LEU A 241 -10.36 -21.00 7.35
CA LEU A 241 -9.03 -21.60 7.14
C LEU A 241 -7.86 -20.67 7.51
N ALA A 242 -8.14 -19.44 7.93
CA ALA A 242 -7.11 -18.49 8.37
C ALA A 242 -7.59 -17.67 9.57
N ASN A 243 -6.79 -17.63 10.63
CA ASN A 243 -7.06 -16.81 11.81
C ASN A 243 -6.53 -15.35 11.67
N ASN A 244 -6.09 -14.96 10.48
CA ASN A 244 -5.64 -13.61 10.17
C ASN A 244 -6.75 -12.60 10.44
N LYS A 245 -6.37 -11.42 10.93
CA LYS A 245 -7.28 -10.29 11.10
C LYS A 245 -7.37 -9.57 9.76
N ASN A 246 -8.42 -9.86 9.01
CA ASN A 246 -8.66 -9.30 7.68
C ASN A 246 -9.57 -8.07 7.77
N GLY A 247 -9.66 -7.31 6.69
CA GLY A 247 -10.58 -6.19 6.55
C GLY A 247 -12.03 -6.65 6.39
N VAL A 248 -12.97 -5.85 6.92
CA VAL A 248 -14.41 -6.08 6.72
C VAL A 248 -14.81 -5.55 5.35
N TYR A 249 -15.64 -6.32 4.63
CA TYR A 249 -16.04 -5.98 3.26
C TYR A 249 -16.97 -4.76 3.18
N SER A 250 -17.94 -4.65 4.09
CA SER A 250 -18.89 -3.53 4.08
C SER A 250 -19.40 -3.11 5.45
N PHE A 251 -19.73 -1.82 5.55
CA PHE A 251 -20.34 -1.19 6.71
C PHE A 251 -21.61 -0.45 6.28
N THR A 252 -22.70 -0.59 7.03
CA THR A 252 -23.94 0.17 6.82
C THR A 252 -24.38 0.81 8.11
N THR A 253 -24.55 2.14 8.09
CA THR A 253 -25.11 2.92 9.20
C THR A 253 -26.55 3.31 8.88
N LYS A 254 -27.46 3.04 9.83
CA LYS A 254 -28.87 3.40 9.76
C LYS A 254 -29.26 4.26 10.96
N VAL A 255 -30.21 5.16 10.75
CA VAL A 255 -30.88 5.94 11.81
C VAL A 255 -32.38 5.67 11.71
N ASN A 256 -32.98 5.19 12.80
CA ASN A 256 -34.39 4.81 12.87
C ASN A 256 -34.80 3.88 11.70
N GLY A 257 -33.93 2.91 11.39
CA GLY A 257 -34.12 1.94 10.32
C GLY A 257 -33.74 2.42 8.90
N SER A 258 -33.56 3.72 8.69
CA SER A 258 -33.22 4.28 7.36
C SER A 258 -31.71 4.37 7.14
N PRO A 259 -31.14 3.86 6.02
CA PRO A 259 -29.71 3.93 5.75
C PRO A 259 -29.26 5.36 5.46
N ILE A 260 -28.14 5.76 6.07
CA ILE A 260 -27.53 7.09 5.89
C ILE A 260 -26.10 7.02 5.35
N SER A 261 -25.43 5.88 5.46
CA SER A 261 -24.07 5.70 4.98
C SER A 261 -23.83 4.23 4.69
N VAL A 262 -23.22 3.94 3.55
CA VAL A 262 -22.74 2.61 3.18
C VAL A 262 -21.28 2.75 2.75
N ILE A 263 -20.41 1.89 3.26
CA ILE A 263 -19.01 1.76 2.81
C ILE A 263 -18.86 0.35 2.27
N GLU A 264 -18.42 0.21 1.03
CA GLU A 264 -18.27 -1.09 0.34
C GLU A 264 -16.93 -1.21 -0.37
N MET A 265 -16.19 -2.27 -0.06
CA MET A 265 -14.87 -2.58 -0.62
C MET A 265 -15.00 -3.42 -1.91
N ASP A 266 -15.67 -2.88 -2.92
CA ASP A 266 -15.80 -3.53 -4.24
C ASP A 266 -14.68 -3.16 -5.20
N ARG A 267 -14.33 -1.87 -5.23
CA ARG A 267 -13.36 -1.27 -6.14
C ARG A 267 -12.88 0.06 -5.59
N PHE A 268 -11.67 0.46 -5.94
CA PHE A 268 -11.16 1.80 -5.68
C PHE A 268 -10.15 2.22 -6.75
N SER A 269 -9.77 3.50 -6.79
CA SER A 269 -8.65 3.97 -7.61
C SER A 269 -7.35 3.99 -6.80
N PHE A 270 -6.21 3.66 -7.40
CA PHE A 270 -4.91 3.87 -6.75
C PHE A 270 -4.65 5.34 -6.38
N SER A 271 -5.25 6.28 -7.12
CA SER A 271 -5.10 7.72 -6.86
C SER A 271 -5.78 8.19 -5.58
N GLU A 272 -6.79 7.47 -5.10
CA GLU A 272 -7.56 7.89 -3.92
C GLU A 272 -7.17 7.15 -2.63
N THR A 273 -6.40 6.06 -2.70
CA THR A 273 -6.19 5.16 -1.54
C THR A 273 -5.58 5.84 -0.34
N ARG A 274 -4.76 6.89 -0.55
CA ARG A 274 -4.12 7.62 0.56
C ARG A 274 -5.12 8.41 1.40
N TYR A 275 -6.28 8.75 0.85
CA TYR A 275 -7.38 9.33 1.62
C TYR A 275 -7.95 8.36 2.67
N LEU A 276 -7.48 7.10 2.73
CA LEU A 276 -7.60 6.25 3.91
C LEU A 276 -7.20 6.98 5.20
N ASN A 277 -6.17 7.83 5.16
CA ASN A 277 -5.75 8.60 6.34
C ASN A 277 -6.81 9.62 6.80
N ARG A 278 -7.79 9.94 5.95
CA ARG A 278 -8.98 10.72 6.31
C ARG A 278 -10.18 9.84 6.67
N LEU A 279 -10.24 8.61 6.14
CA LEU A 279 -11.23 7.59 6.54
C LEU A 279 -11.04 7.13 7.99
N ILE A 280 -9.80 7.06 8.48
CA ILE A 280 -9.52 6.63 9.86
C ILE A 280 -9.33 7.80 10.81
N ASP A 281 -9.52 7.55 12.10
CA ASP A 281 -8.96 8.40 13.15
C ASP A 281 -7.44 8.22 13.18
N TYR A 282 -6.75 9.04 12.38
CA TYR A 282 -5.31 8.93 12.18
C TYR A 282 -4.52 9.31 13.44
N GLY A 283 -5.02 10.27 14.22
CA GLY A 283 -4.43 10.67 15.50
C GLY A 283 -4.48 9.52 16.52
N TYR A 284 -5.64 8.87 16.63
CA TYR A 284 -5.79 7.67 17.45
C TYR A 284 -4.89 6.53 16.97
N TYR A 285 -4.81 6.29 15.66
CA TYR A 285 -3.92 5.28 15.08
C TYR A 285 -2.44 5.51 15.40
N LYS A 286 -1.97 6.76 15.30
CA LYS A 286 -0.58 7.10 15.60
C LYS A 286 -0.21 6.87 17.06
N LYS A 287 -1.13 7.13 17.99
CA LYS A 287 -0.92 6.94 19.43
C LYS A 287 -1.10 5.49 19.88
N ASN A 288 -2.11 4.80 19.37
CA ASN A 288 -2.55 3.50 19.92
C ASN A 288 -2.24 2.30 19.03
N ARG A 289 -1.77 2.53 17.79
CA ARG A 289 -1.55 1.48 16.75
C ARG A 289 -2.80 0.64 16.42
N ASN A 290 -3.98 1.12 16.82
CA ASN A 290 -5.29 0.58 16.45
C ASN A 290 -6.03 1.59 15.56
N ARG A 291 -6.86 1.13 14.62
CA ARG A 291 -7.57 2.02 13.69
C ARG A 291 -9.05 2.05 14.04
N ILE A 292 -9.58 3.28 14.07
CA ILE A 292 -11.02 3.53 14.09
C ILE A 292 -11.39 4.02 12.69
N GLU A 293 -12.19 3.25 11.97
CA GLU A 293 -12.74 3.62 10.66
C GLU A 293 -13.99 4.47 10.87
N LYS A 294 -14.00 5.69 10.31
CA LYS A 294 -15.14 6.61 10.39
C LYS A 294 -16.19 6.19 9.37
N LEU A 295 -17.40 5.95 9.85
CA LEU A 295 -18.56 5.57 9.03
C LEU A 295 -19.28 6.79 8.43
N PHE A 296 -18.64 7.96 8.49
CA PHE A 296 -19.05 9.23 7.93
C PHE A 296 -17.89 9.83 7.12
N ARG A 297 -18.21 10.69 6.17
CA ARG A 297 -17.29 11.27 5.21
C ARG A 297 -17.03 12.73 5.55
N GLU A 298 -15.87 12.99 6.12
CA GLU A 298 -15.38 14.35 6.32
C GLU A 298 -15.07 15.05 4.99
N GLU A 299 -14.97 16.38 5.05
CA GLU A 299 -14.51 17.19 3.92
C GLU A 299 -13.11 16.76 3.45
N ASN A 300 -12.80 17.11 2.19
CA ASN A 300 -11.55 16.75 1.52
C ASN A 300 -11.27 15.24 1.47
N ASN A 301 -12.33 14.43 1.40
CA ASN A 301 -12.24 12.98 1.25
C ASN A 301 -12.96 12.54 -0.04
N PRO A 302 -12.26 12.23 -1.15
CA PRO A 302 -12.85 11.82 -2.42
C PRO A 302 -13.17 10.32 -2.51
N LEU A 303 -12.93 9.53 -1.45
CA LEU A 303 -13.00 8.08 -1.49
C LEU A 303 -14.30 7.52 -2.09
N SER A 304 -14.14 6.72 -3.15
CA SER A 304 -15.24 6.09 -3.87
C SER A 304 -15.87 4.87 -3.16
N VAL A 305 -15.27 4.41 -2.05
CA VAL A 305 -15.81 3.31 -1.23
C VAL A 305 -17.06 3.73 -0.44
N PHE A 306 -17.27 5.03 -0.20
CA PHE A 306 -18.53 5.55 0.31
C PHE A 306 -19.60 5.46 -0.79
N LYS A 307 -20.65 4.67 -0.54
CA LYS A 307 -21.84 4.53 -1.38
C LYS A 307 -23.04 5.16 -0.68
N ASN A 308 -23.91 5.80 -1.46
CA ASN A 308 -25.23 6.24 -1.04
C ASN A 308 -25.27 6.90 0.36
N THR A 309 -24.62 8.05 0.50
CA THR A 309 -24.55 8.77 1.78
C THR A 309 -25.61 9.88 1.86
N VAL A 310 -26.40 9.88 2.93
CA VAL A 310 -27.25 11.01 3.33
C VAL A 310 -26.44 11.85 4.32
N ASN A 311 -26.36 13.17 4.07
CA ASN A 311 -25.58 14.10 4.91
C ASN A 311 -24.14 13.60 5.19
N ASN A 312 -23.50 12.99 4.19
CA ASN A 312 -22.17 12.38 4.32
C ASN A 312 -22.04 11.36 5.48
N GLY A 313 -23.13 10.74 5.94
CA GLY A 313 -23.13 9.81 7.08
C GLY A 313 -23.11 10.47 8.46
N PHE A 314 -23.11 11.81 8.54
CA PHE A 314 -23.30 12.53 9.79
C PHE A 314 -24.76 12.46 10.27
N ILE A 315 -24.94 12.40 11.59
CA ILE A 315 -26.24 12.25 12.24
C ILE A 315 -26.54 13.51 13.01
N THR A 316 -27.69 14.15 12.75
CA THR A 316 -28.16 15.29 13.53
C THR A 316 -29.11 14.84 14.62
N ILE A 317 -28.75 15.10 15.88
CA ILE A 317 -29.52 14.77 17.07
C ILE A 317 -30.17 16.04 17.62
N ASN A 318 -31.49 16.13 17.48
CA ASN A 318 -32.30 17.20 18.06
C ASN A 318 -32.71 16.88 19.49
N ASP A 319 -32.89 17.94 20.28
CA ASP A 319 -33.30 17.87 21.68
C ASP A 319 -34.68 17.22 21.85
N SER A 320 -34.88 16.55 22.99
CA SER A 320 -36.14 15.86 23.37
C SER A 320 -36.63 14.75 22.43
N LEU A 321 -35.84 14.35 21.43
CA LEU A 321 -36.15 13.21 20.55
C LEU A 321 -35.35 11.96 20.94
N SER A 322 -35.80 10.78 20.48
CA SER A 322 -35.07 9.53 20.64
C SER A 322 -34.69 8.96 19.28
N TYR A 323 -33.49 8.37 19.21
CA TYR A 323 -32.96 7.77 17.99
C TYR A 323 -32.44 6.36 18.29
N SER A 324 -32.59 5.47 17.32
CA SER A 324 -31.88 4.20 17.29
C SER A 324 -30.92 4.22 16.11
N ILE A 325 -29.62 4.20 16.39
CA ILE A 325 -28.57 4.11 15.38
C ILE A 325 -28.18 2.64 15.27
N THR A 326 -28.14 2.11 14.05
CA THR A 326 -27.71 0.73 13.81
C THR A 326 -26.48 0.71 12.91
N VAL A 327 -25.45 -0.03 13.31
CA VAL A 327 -24.26 -0.31 12.49
C VAL A 327 -24.27 -1.78 12.14
N SER A 328 -24.23 -2.11 10.85
CA SER A 328 -24.13 -3.49 10.35
C SER A 328 -22.83 -3.68 9.58
N LEU A 329 -22.14 -4.79 9.86
CA LEU A 329 -20.86 -5.18 9.28
C LEU A 329 -21.07 -6.49 8.55
N LYS A 330 -20.69 -6.55 7.28
CA LYS A 330 -20.86 -7.74 6.45
C LYS A 330 -19.56 -8.09 5.74
N ASP A 331 -19.20 -9.36 5.76
CA ASP A 331 -18.07 -9.91 4.99
C ASP A 331 -18.44 -10.16 3.51
N ALA A 332 -17.50 -10.61 2.70
CA ALA A 332 -17.75 -10.89 1.27
C ALA A 332 -18.66 -12.11 1.04
N ASN A 333 -18.76 -13.02 2.02
CA ASN A 333 -19.58 -14.23 1.97
C ASN A 333 -21.02 -14.02 2.48
N GLY A 334 -21.31 -12.85 3.04
CA GLY A 334 -22.62 -12.45 3.55
C GLY A 334 -22.87 -12.68 5.03
N ASN A 335 -21.87 -13.12 5.80
CA ASN A 335 -22.00 -13.20 7.25
C ASN A 335 -22.06 -11.78 7.84
N ASN A 336 -22.96 -11.56 8.80
CA ASN A 336 -23.29 -10.22 9.29
C ASN A 336 -23.27 -10.12 10.83
N THR A 337 -22.76 -8.99 11.32
CA THR A 337 -22.81 -8.55 12.72
C THR A 337 -23.48 -7.19 12.79
N THR A 338 -24.42 -7.01 13.72
CA THR A 338 -25.18 -5.78 13.88
C THR A 338 -25.11 -5.28 15.32
N LEU A 339 -24.88 -3.97 15.47
CA LEU A 339 -24.88 -3.22 16.73
C LEU A 339 -25.99 -2.15 16.72
N GLU A 340 -26.78 -2.09 17.79
CA GLU A 340 -27.72 -0.98 18.06
C GLU A 340 -27.15 0.00 19.11
N ILE A 341 -27.27 1.31 18.85
CA ILE A 341 -26.90 2.40 19.77
C ILE A 341 -28.16 3.22 20.08
N PRO A 342 -28.74 3.11 21.28
CA PRO A 342 -29.83 3.96 21.72
C PRO A 342 -29.33 5.37 22.06
N VAL A 343 -29.94 6.40 21.48
CA VAL A 343 -29.59 7.80 21.70
C VAL A 343 -30.78 8.59 22.19
N ALA A 344 -30.62 9.27 23.32
CA ALA A 344 -31.55 10.32 23.75
C ALA A 344 -31.01 11.69 23.33
N GLY A 345 -31.80 12.44 22.59
CA GLY A 345 -31.56 13.83 22.27
C GLY A 345 -31.72 14.69 23.51
N LYS A 346 -30.63 15.26 24.01
CA LYS A 346 -30.63 16.10 25.21
C LYS A 346 -29.62 17.21 25.06
N ARG A 347 -30.09 18.44 24.86
CA ARG A 347 -29.24 19.64 24.90
C ARG A 347 -28.77 19.88 26.34
N MET A 348 -27.49 20.22 26.49
CA MET A 348 -26.88 20.54 27.79
C MET A 348 -26.47 22.01 27.83
N GLU A 349 -26.66 22.66 28.99
CA GLU A 349 -26.30 24.07 29.19
C GLU A 349 -24.78 24.28 29.20
N SER A 350 -24.04 23.31 29.74
CA SER A 350 -22.57 23.30 29.78
C SER A 350 -22.06 21.96 29.28
N ILE A 351 -21.02 22.02 28.45
CA ILE A 351 -20.33 20.85 27.90
C ILE A 351 -18.82 21.05 27.99
N GLU A 352 -18.10 19.95 28.19
CA GLU A 352 -16.64 19.92 28.07
C GLU A 352 -16.25 20.18 26.61
N LYS A 353 -15.46 21.24 26.37
CA LYS A 353 -14.99 21.63 25.04
C LYS A 353 -13.71 20.90 24.68
N SER A 354 -13.56 20.54 23.39
CA SER A 354 -12.28 20.02 22.89
C SER A 354 -11.23 21.13 22.81
N GLU A 355 -10.00 20.83 23.25
CA GLU A 355 -8.89 21.77 23.23
C GLU A 355 -8.34 21.93 21.80
N VAL A 356 -8.28 23.16 21.31
CA VAL A 356 -7.61 23.51 20.04
C VAL A 356 -6.34 24.29 20.35
N LYS A 357 -5.18 23.66 20.14
CA LYS A 357 -3.87 24.30 20.34
C LYS A 357 -3.58 25.23 19.17
N LYS A 358 -3.59 26.54 19.42
CA LYS A 358 -3.25 27.55 18.41
C LYS A 358 -1.76 27.89 18.50
N THR A 359 -1.11 27.93 17.34
CA THR A 359 0.26 28.40 17.17
C THR A 359 0.28 29.62 16.24
N PRO A 360 1.40 30.34 16.12
CA PRO A 360 1.53 31.42 15.14
C PRO A 360 1.52 30.94 13.68
N TYR A 361 1.64 29.63 13.42
CA TYR A 361 1.88 29.06 12.10
C TYR A 361 0.63 28.36 11.56
N LEU A 362 -0.37 29.13 11.15
CA LEU A 362 -1.55 28.58 10.47
C LEU A 362 -1.20 28.18 9.03
N ALA A 363 -1.24 26.88 8.74
CA ALA A 363 -1.11 26.35 7.39
C ALA A 363 -2.48 25.94 6.86
N LYS A 364 -2.90 26.55 5.75
CA LYS A 364 -4.19 26.24 5.12
C LYS A 364 -4.09 25.03 4.21
N HIS A 365 -5.17 24.25 4.13
CA HIS A 365 -5.19 23.08 3.24
C HIS A 365 -5.20 23.47 1.76
N ASP A 366 -5.75 24.64 1.42
CA ASP A 366 -5.98 25.13 0.07
C ASP A 366 -4.93 26.14 -0.44
N ASP A 367 -3.90 26.40 0.36
CA ASP A 367 -2.76 27.27 0.04
C ASP A 367 -1.43 26.56 0.31
N SER A 368 -0.33 27.10 -0.20
CA SER A 368 1.01 26.66 0.19
C SER A 368 1.48 27.34 1.47
N PHE A 369 2.24 26.62 2.28
CA PHE A 369 2.88 27.15 3.48
C PHE A 369 4.40 27.09 3.34
N VAL A 370 5.07 28.20 3.67
CA VAL A 370 6.52 28.34 3.64
C VAL A 370 6.99 28.77 5.02
N TYR A 371 8.09 28.18 5.48
CA TYR A 371 8.76 28.56 6.71
C TYR A 371 10.27 28.51 6.53
N SER A 372 10.99 29.50 7.04
CA SER A 372 12.44 29.59 6.99
C SER A 372 12.97 29.99 8.36
N SER A 373 13.89 29.20 8.92
CA SER A 373 14.55 29.51 10.19
C SER A 373 15.88 28.75 10.28
N GLY A 374 16.95 29.45 10.71
CA GLY A 374 18.30 28.90 10.74
C GLY A 374 18.72 28.37 9.37
N ASN A 375 19.23 27.13 9.35
CA ASN A 375 19.67 26.45 8.14
C ASN A 375 18.52 25.80 7.35
N PHE A 376 17.28 25.88 7.82
CA PHE A 376 16.15 25.12 7.28
C PHE A 376 15.15 25.97 6.50
N ASN A 377 14.72 25.44 5.36
CA ASN A 377 13.57 25.93 4.60
C ASN A 377 12.56 24.79 4.45
N LEU A 378 11.33 25.03 4.88
CA LEU A 378 10.20 24.13 4.79
C LEU A 378 9.20 24.67 3.76
N TYR A 379 8.74 23.80 2.87
CA TYR A 379 7.66 24.06 1.94
C TYR A 379 6.60 22.95 2.01
N ILE A 380 5.36 23.32 2.32
CA ILE A 380 4.19 22.46 2.28
C ILE A 380 3.31 22.92 1.12
N PRO A 381 3.14 22.11 0.06
CA PRO A 381 2.37 22.52 -1.10
C PRO A 381 0.86 22.52 -0.81
N LYS A 382 0.10 23.29 -1.60
CA LYS A 382 -1.37 23.26 -1.61
C LYS A 382 -1.92 21.83 -1.73
N GLY A 383 -2.90 21.51 -0.89
CA GLY A 383 -3.53 20.18 -0.81
C GLY A 383 -2.64 19.10 -0.19
N ALA A 384 -1.59 19.49 0.55
CA ALA A 384 -0.82 18.56 1.36
C ALA A 384 -1.51 18.23 2.68
N LEU A 385 -2.22 19.18 3.28
CA LEU A 385 -3.07 18.96 4.45
C LEU A 385 -4.49 18.58 4.03
N TYR A 386 -5.20 17.85 4.89
CA TYR A 386 -6.62 17.52 4.69
C TYR A 386 -7.55 18.62 5.20
N GLU A 387 -7.08 19.44 6.13
CA GLU A 387 -7.78 20.57 6.74
C GLU A 387 -6.76 21.61 7.22
N ASP A 388 -7.23 22.81 7.55
CA ASP A 388 -6.37 23.86 8.08
C ASP A 388 -5.79 23.43 9.44
N GLU A 389 -4.49 23.69 9.64
CA GLU A 389 -3.77 23.22 10.82
C GLU A 389 -2.87 24.31 11.41
N TYR A 390 -2.84 24.40 12.74
CA TYR A 390 -1.89 25.25 13.45
C TYR A 390 -0.60 24.46 13.70
N LEU A 391 0.41 24.66 12.86
CA LEU A 391 1.65 23.91 12.90
C LEU A 391 2.52 24.31 14.11
N SER A 392 3.14 23.33 14.76
CA SER A 392 4.16 23.57 15.80
C SER A 392 5.51 23.34 15.15
N ILE A 393 6.32 24.39 15.03
CA ILE A 393 7.62 24.32 14.35
C ILE A 393 8.69 24.91 15.25
N GLU A 394 9.75 24.14 15.47
CA GLU A 394 10.86 24.51 16.34
C GLU A 394 12.19 24.18 15.65
N THR A 395 13.14 25.11 15.65
CA THR A 395 14.49 24.93 15.09
C THR A 395 15.54 25.14 16.17
N ASN A 396 16.51 24.23 16.25
CA ASN A 396 17.65 24.33 17.16
C ASN A 396 18.91 23.80 16.47
N GLY A 397 19.81 24.71 16.08
CA GLY A 397 21.04 24.37 15.34
C GLY A 397 20.74 23.56 14.09
N ASP A 398 21.27 22.33 14.06
CA ASP A 398 21.14 21.39 12.93
C ASP A 398 19.89 20.51 13.02
N THR A 399 18.91 20.85 13.86
CA THR A 399 17.65 20.12 14.02
C THR A 399 16.43 21.02 13.81
N ILE A 400 15.39 20.47 13.17
CA ILE A 400 14.06 21.06 13.04
C ILE A 400 12.99 20.04 13.41
N LYS A 401 12.05 20.42 14.29
CA LYS A 401 10.82 19.67 14.55
C LYS A 401 9.67 20.32 13.79
N VAL A 402 9.07 19.57 12.86
CA VAL A 402 7.94 20.04 12.04
C VAL A 402 6.68 19.27 12.43
N HIS A 403 5.92 19.84 13.36
CA HIS A 403 4.62 19.39 13.85
C HIS A 403 4.59 17.94 14.36
N GLU A 404 3.44 17.53 14.90
CA GLU A 404 3.26 16.20 15.50
C GLU A 404 2.91 15.15 14.44
N GLU A 405 3.36 13.91 14.67
CA GLU A 405 3.08 12.79 13.77
C GLU A 405 1.61 12.39 13.70
N THR A 406 0.77 12.88 14.62
CA THR A 406 -0.66 12.60 14.71
C THR A 406 -1.49 13.26 13.63
N THR A 407 -0.87 14.11 12.81
CA THR A 407 -1.51 14.78 11.67
C THR A 407 -0.99 14.17 10.36
N PRO A 408 -1.87 13.65 9.48
CA PRO A 408 -1.43 13.03 8.24
C PRO A 408 -1.20 14.08 7.14
N LEU A 409 -0.10 13.92 6.38
CA LEU A 409 0.10 14.64 5.12
C LEU A 409 -0.33 13.80 3.91
N HIS A 410 -1.08 14.39 2.99
CA HIS A 410 -1.46 13.82 1.72
C HIS A 410 -0.34 13.91 0.67
N LYS A 411 0.25 15.10 0.49
CA LYS A 411 1.38 15.34 -0.42
C LYS A 411 2.69 15.45 0.36
N ASN A 412 3.80 15.30 -0.35
CA ASN A 412 5.11 15.49 0.26
C ASN A 412 5.28 16.97 0.63
N MET A 413 5.70 17.23 1.87
CA MET A 413 6.41 18.46 2.18
C MET A 413 7.85 18.35 1.70
N THR A 414 8.48 19.49 1.43
CA THR A 414 9.91 19.58 1.08
C THR A 414 10.64 20.27 2.22
N LEU A 415 11.67 19.63 2.74
CA LEU A 415 12.58 20.21 3.71
C LEU A 415 13.96 20.34 3.07
N VAL A 416 14.53 21.53 3.14
CA VAL A 416 15.86 21.85 2.61
C VAL A 416 16.73 22.37 3.75
N ALA A 417 17.91 21.78 3.90
CA ALA A 417 18.94 22.23 4.82
C ALA A 417 20.11 22.85 4.03
N ASP A 418 20.54 24.04 4.43
CA ASP A 418 21.75 24.70 3.92
C ASP A 418 22.97 24.25 4.73
N ILE A 419 23.95 23.66 4.06
CA ILE A 419 25.19 23.14 4.65
C ILE A 419 26.41 24.00 4.31
N SER A 420 26.22 25.24 3.87
CA SER A 420 27.32 26.14 3.50
C SER A 420 28.27 26.48 4.64
N SER A 421 27.82 26.35 5.89
CA SER A 421 28.65 26.53 7.09
C SER A 421 29.61 25.37 7.36
N TYR A 422 29.42 24.20 6.73
CA TYR A 422 30.29 23.03 6.91
C TYR A 422 31.49 23.07 5.96
N LYS A 423 32.58 22.41 6.37
CA LYS A 423 33.78 22.27 5.53
C LYS A 423 33.47 21.48 4.26
N PRO A 424 34.04 21.83 3.09
CA PRO A 424 33.79 21.14 1.82
C PRO A 424 34.04 19.62 1.86
N GLU A 425 35.02 19.18 2.64
CA GLU A 425 35.36 17.76 2.85
C GLU A 425 34.24 17.00 3.58
N ASP A 426 33.65 17.59 4.62
CA ASP A 426 32.57 16.97 5.38
C ASP A 426 31.26 17.00 4.61
N GLN A 427 31.00 18.05 3.83
CA GLN A 427 29.76 18.22 3.08
C GLN A 427 29.43 16.99 2.23
N GLN A 428 30.42 16.29 1.67
CA GLN A 428 30.22 15.11 0.82
C GLN A 428 29.46 13.99 1.53
N GLN A 429 29.71 13.81 2.82
CA GLN A 429 29.18 12.73 3.65
C GLN A 429 27.96 13.16 4.47
N LEU A 430 27.50 14.41 4.32
CA LEU A 430 26.32 14.90 5.04
C LEU A 430 25.02 14.45 4.38
N TYR A 431 24.04 14.13 5.21
CA TYR A 431 22.68 13.84 4.78
C TYR A 431 21.65 14.44 5.75
N LEU A 432 20.43 14.65 5.23
CA LEU A 432 19.27 15.02 6.03
C LEU A 432 18.54 13.73 6.47
N GLY A 433 18.47 13.52 7.78
CA GLY A 433 17.82 12.36 8.40
C GLY A 433 16.59 12.75 9.20
N ARG A 434 15.66 11.81 9.38
CA ARG A 434 14.53 11.92 10.29
C ARG A 434 14.86 11.20 11.58
N LEU A 435 14.57 11.79 12.72
CA LEU A 435 14.77 11.14 14.01
C LEU A 435 13.58 10.20 14.32
N ASN A 436 13.87 8.99 14.77
CA ASN A 436 12.86 8.08 15.30
C ASN A 436 12.50 8.41 16.77
N TYR A 437 11.67 7.58 17.42
CA TYR A 437 11.25 7.79 18.81
C TYR A 437 12.39 7.65 19.85
N ASN A 438 13.48 6.97 19.48
CA ASN A 438 14.71 6.85 20.28
C ASN A 438 15.74 7.94 19.97
N ASN A 439 15.40 8.93 19.13
CA ASN A 439 16.33 9.89 18.56
C ASN A 439 17.47 9.27 17.73
N GLU A 440 17.25 8.09 17.15
CA GLU A 440 18.17 7.51 16.18
C GLU A 440 17.86 8.06 14.78
N PRO A 441 18.88 8.39 13.98
CA PRO A 441 18.68 8.88 12.63
C PRO A 441 18.15 7.78 11.72
N TYR A 442 17.17 8.14 10.89
CA TYR A 442 16.71 7.38 9.75
C TYR A 442 16.96 8.20 8.49
N PHE A 443 17.78 7.66 7.59
CA PHE A 443 18.12 8.33 6.34
C PHE A 443 16.87 8.78 5.58
N SER A 444 16.82 10.08 5.24
CA SER A 444 15.67 10.68 4.55
C SER A 444 16.03 11.41 3.24
N SER A 445 17.29 11.82 3.06
CA SER A 445 17.70 12.72 1.98
C SER A 445 17.66 12.05 0.60
N ALA A 446 17.08 12.73 -0.40
CA ALA A 446 16.94 12.20 -1.75
C ALA A 446 17.85 12.91 -2.77
N GLU A 447 18.32 14.13 -2.51
CA GLU A 447 19.14 14.90 -3.44
C GLU A 447 20.04 15.91 -2.71
N LYS A 448 21.34 15.90 -3.01
CA LYS A 448 22.30 16.96 -2.66
C LYS A 448 22.61 17.79 -3.90
N LYS A 449 22.40 19.11 -3.84
CA LYS A 449 22.70 20.04 -4.94
C LYS A 449 23.50 21.24 -4.42
N GLY A 450 24.80 21.26 -4.71
CA GLY A 450 25.72 22.22 -4.12
C GLY A 450 25.69 22.12 -2.59
N ASN A 451 25.43 23.24 -1.91
CA ASN A 451 25.37 23.34 -0.46
C ASN A 451 23.97 23.09 0.12
N LYS A 452 23.09 22.38 -0.61
CA LYS A 452 21.72 22.12 -0.17
C LYS A 452 21.45 20.62 -0.11
N LEU A 453 21.03 20.16 1.06
CA LEU A 453 20.45 18.83 1.27
C LEU A 453 18.94 18.95 1.25
N SER A 454 18.26 18.10 0.47
CA SER A 454 16.81 18.14 0.38
C SER A 454 16.16 16.77 0.55
N THR A 455 15.04 16.76 1.27
CA THR A 455 14.17 15.59 1.37
C THR A 455 12.73 15.97 1.06
N ARG A 456 12.00 15.01 0.48
CA ARG A 456 10.57 15.08 0.24
C ARG A 456 9.90 13.98 1.03
N THR A 457 9.01 14.34 1.94
CA THR A 457 8.45 13.41 2.93
C THR A 457 6.98 13.72 3.21
N ARG A 458 6.20 12.70 3.55
CA ARG A 458 4.80 12.85 3.99
C ARG A 458 4.63 12.66 5.50
N ASN A 459 5.72 12.78 6.24
CA ASN A 459 5.70 12.55 7.67
C ASN A 459 6.16 13.82 8.39
N PHE A 460 5.31 14.34 9.27
CA PHE A 460 5.76 15.29 10.28
C PHE A 460 6.73 14.64 11.28
N GLY A 461 7.35 15.44 12.13
CA GLY A 461 8.33 15.00 13.14
C GLY A 461 9.66 15.76 13.06
N SER A 462 10.69 15.19 13.68
CA SER A 462 12.01 15.81 13.81
C SER A 462 12.97 15.37 12.71
N TYR A 463 13.73 16.33 12.18
CA TYR A 463 14.73 16.15 11.14
C TYR A 463 16.02 16.85 11.52
N ALA A 464 17.17 16.29 11.14
CA ALA A 464 18.47 16.88 11.42
C ALA A 464 19.52 16.55 10.36
N ILE A 465 20.58 17.33 10.34
CA ILE A 465 21.75 17.11 9.48
C ILE A 465 22.69 16.11 10.19
N PHE A 466 23.06 15.04 9.50
CA PHE A 466 23.94 13.97 9.98
C PHE A 466 25.10 13.75 9.01
N SER A 467 26.09 12.93 9.39
CA SER A 467 27.23 12.56 8.56
C SER A 467 27.44 11.05 8.58
N ASP A 468 27.60 10.44 7.41
CA ASP A 468 27.96 9.02 7.27
C ASP A 468 29.33 8.87 6.59
N LYS A 469 30.30 8.41 7.36
CA LYS A 469 31.68 8.17 6.90
C LYS A 469 32.00 6.69 6.76
N ASN A 470 31.06 5.81 7.10
CA ASN A 470 31.28 4.38 7.12
C ASN A 470 31.11 3.82 5.71
N LYS A 471 31.96 2.88 5.33
CA LYS A 471 31.84 2.22 4.03
C LYS A 471 30.93 1.01 4.15
N PRO A 472 30.15 0.68 3.09
CA PRO A 472 29.45 -0.58 3.01
C PRO A 472 30.39 -1.78 3.21
N THR A 473 29.87 -2.84 3.81
CA THR A 473 30.59 -4.10 4.01
C THR A 473 30.23 -5.10 2.91
N ILE A 474 31.21 -5.92 2.51
CA ILE A 474 31.02 -7.02 1.55
C ILE A 474 31.60 -8.29 2.19
N VAL A 475 30.75 -9.31 2.37
CA VAL A 475 31.10 -10.57 3.02
C VAL A 475 30.79 -11.73 2.07
N PRO A 476 31.81 -12.34 1.43
CA PRO A 476 31.63 -13.58 0.69
C PRO A 476 31.07 -14.70 1.58
N ILE A 477 30.03 -15.41 1.12
CA ILE A 477 29.38 -16.47 1.92
C ILE A 477 29.88 -17.85 1.52
N ASN A 478 29.87 -18.16 0.23
CA ASN A 478 30.29 -19.47 -0.29
C ASN A 478 31.42 -19.39 -1.32
N VAL A 479 32.11 -18.25 -1.41
CA VAL A 479 33.26 -18.05 -2.30
C VAL A 479 34.45 -17.47 -1.52
N ALA A 480 35.67 -17.78 -1.95
CA ALA A 480 36.92 -17.24 -1.40
C ALA A 480 38.02 -17.31 -2.46
N GLU A 481 39.13 -16.60 -2.24
CA GLU A 481 40.27 -16.58 -3.17
C GLU A 481 40.80 -18.01 -3.45
N GLY A 482 40.96 -18.34 -4.73
CA GLY A 482 41.44 -19.63 -5.21
C GLY A 482 40.49 -20.82 -4.98
N ARG A 483 39.30 -20.60 -4.43
CA ARG A 483 38.38 -21.69 -4.06
C ARG A 483 37.68 -22.29 -5.28
N TRP A 484 37.56 -23.62 -5.28
CA TRP A 484 36.66 -24.33 -6.20
C TRP A 484 35.24 -24.37 -5.65
N ILE A 485 34.26 -23.87 -6.41
CA ILE A 485 32.84 -23.83 -6.02
C ILE A 485 31.94 -24.56 -7.03
N SER A 486 32.45 -25.62 -7.65
CA SER A 486 31.75 -26.36 -8.73
C SER A 486 30.43 -26.99 -8.31
N ASN A 487 30.27 -27.31 -7.03
CA ASN A 487 29.06 -27.94 -6.50
C ASN A 487 27.99 -26.91 -6.06
N GLU A 488 28.31 -25.62 -6.07
CA GLU A 488 27.38 -24.56 -5.66
C GLU A 488 26.48 -24.18 -6.84
N ALA A 489 25.16 -24.24 -6.70
CA ALA A 489 24.26 -23.74 -7.75
C ALA A 489 24.26 -22.19 -7.84
N PHE A 490 24.64 -21.52 -6.74
CA PHE A 490 24.56 -20.07 -6.60
C PHE A 490 25.85 -19.49 -6.04
N LEU A 491 26.22 -18.29 -6.49
CA LEU A 491 27.19 -17.42 -5.81
C LEU A 491 26.43 -16.55 -4.81
N LYS A 492 26.87 -16.53 -3.54
CA LYS A 492 26.24 -15.77 -2.46
C LYS A 492 27.22 -14.84 -1.77
N ILE A 493 26.86 -13.56 -1.67
CA ILE A 493 27.65 -12.51 -1.04
C ILE A 493 26.71 -11.62 -0.24
N LYS A 494 27.00 -11.42 1.05
CA LYS A 494 26.23 -10.51 1.89
C LYS A 494 26.83 -9.10 1.79
N ILE A 495 25.96 -8.11 1.65
CA ILE A 495 26.30 -6.69 1.65
C ILE A 495 25.48 -6.00 2.74
N ASN A 496 26.07 -5.00 3.39
CA ASN A 496 25.38 -4.22 4.41
C ASN A 496 25.94 -2.80 4.47
N ASP A 497 25.09 -1.85 4.84
CA ASP A 497 25.47 -0.51 5.23
C ASP A 497 24.73 -0.15 6.52
N GLU A 498 25.45 0.39 7.51
CA GLU A 498 24.93 0.54 8.87
C GLU A 498 24.14 1.84 9.09
N GLU A 499 24.22 2.80 8.16
CA GLU A 499 23.68 4.15 8.39
C GLU A 499 22.75 4.62 7.27
N THR A 500 23.26 4.88 6.07
CA THR A 500 22.46 5.46 4.98
C THR A 500 21.80 4.40 4.08
N GLY A 501 22.26 3.16 4.19
CA GLY A 501 21.82 2.00 3.43
C GLY A 501 22.52 1.90 2.09
N VAL A 502 22.47 0.70 1.49
CA VAL A 502 23.01 0.46 0.14
C VAL A 502 22.19 1.23 -0.91
N ASP A 503 22.88 1.99 -1.75
CA ASP A 503 22.30 2.68 -2.91
C ASP A 503 22.35 1.82 -4.16
N ASN A 504 23.55 1.34 -4.52
CA ASN A 504 23.76 0.55 -5.72
C ASN A 504 24.87 -0.50 -5.55
N TYR A 505 24.83 -1.50 -6.43
CA TYR A 505 25.87 -2.51 -6.57
C TYR A 505 26.06 -2.88 -8.04
N ARG A 506 27.28 -3.32 -8.39
CA ARG A 506 27.55 -3.91 -9.70
C ARG A 506 28.56 -5.04 -9.57
N ALA A 507 28.23 -6.18 -10.15
CA ALA A 507 29.09 -7.35 -10.17
C ALA A 507 29.44 -7.77 -11.59
N THR A 508 30.68 -8.18 -11.79
CA THR A 508 31.17 -8.78 -13.03
C THR A 508 32.01 -10.00 -12.71
N ILE A 509 31.99 -10.99 -13.61
CA ILE A 509 33.00 -12.04 -13.62
C ILE A 509 33.68 -12.03 -15.00
N ASN A 510 35.02 -12.02 -14.99
CA ASN A 510 35.83 -11.92 -16.22
C ASN A 510 35.44 -10.70 -17.07
N GLY A 511 35.11 -9.59 -16.41
CA GLY A 511 34.65 -8.34 -17.05
C GLY A 511 33.20 -8.35 -17.56
N LYS A 512 32.52 -9.51 -17.59
CA LYS A 512 31.12 -9.64 -18.02
C LYS A 512 30.17 -9.39 -16.84
N PHE A 513 29.13 -8.59 -17.04
CA PHE A 513 28.10 -8.36 -16.03
C PHE A 513 27.40 -9.65 -15.61
N ILE A 514 27.22 -9.86 -14.31
CA ILE A 514 26.44 -10.97 -13.75
C ILE A 514 25.19 -10.43 -13.07
N LEU A 515 24.05 -11.09 -13.28
CA LEU A 515 22.76 -10.69 -12.75
C LEU A 515 22.62 -11.14 -11.29
N MET A 516 23.07 -10.30 -10.36
CA MET A 516 22.88 -10.53 -8.92
C MET A 516 21.46 -10.13 -8.51
N GLU A 517 20.71 -11.06 -7.94
CA GLU A 517 19.44 -10.80 -7.24
C GLU A 517 19.73 -10.36 -5.81
N TYR A 518 19.30 -9.15 -5.45
CA TYR A 518 19.47 -8.62 -4.09
C TYR A 518 18.22 -8.82 -3.25
N ASP A 519 18.36 -9.57 -2.16
CA ASP A 519 17.37 -9.65 -1.10
C ASP A 519 17.72 -8.63 0.00
N TYR A 520 17.06 -7.47 -0.04
CA TYR A 520 17.27 -6.39 0.91
C TYR A 520 16.91 -6.75 2.36
N LYS A 521 16.12 -7.82 2.58
CA LYS A 521 15.72 -8.25 3.94
C LYS A 521 16.86 -8.96 4.64
N THR A 522 17.68 -9.68 3.88
CA THR A 522 18.82 -10.45 4.39
C THR A 522 20.17 -9.80 4.07
N GLY A 523 20.17 -8.79 3.20
CA GLY A 523 21.39 -8.17 2.66
C GLY A 523 22.12 -9.08 1.67
N MET A 524 21.45 -10.07 1.07
CA MET A 524 22.12 -11.10 0.26
C MET A 524 22.06 -10.77 -1.23
N LEU A 525 23.22 -10.79 -1.91
CA LEU A 525 23.34 -10.87 -3.35
C LEU A 525 23.49 -12.34 -3.77
N ILE A 526 22.65 -12.77 -4.71
CA ILE A 526 22.60 -14.15 -5.21
C ILE A 526 22.73 -14.13 -6.73
N TYR A 527 23.73 -14.81 -7.27
CA TYR A 527 23.85 -15.07 -8.71
C TYR A 527 23.64 -16.56 -9.00
N ASP A 528 22.81 -16.86 -10.00
CA ASP A 528 22.46 -18.20 -10.45
C ASP A 528 23.38 -18.64 -11.59
N PHE A 529 24.23 -19.65 -11.34
CA PHE A 529 25.19 -20.13 -12.35
C PHE A 529 24.50 -20.77 -13.56
N SER A 530 23.21 -21.13 -13.47
CA SER A 530 22.45 -21.62 -14.63
C SER A 530 22.25 -20.56 -15.73
N ASP A 531 22.57 -19.30 -15.45
CA ASP A 531 22.61 -18.24 -16.48
C ASP A 531 23.72 -18.47 -17.52
N ALA A 532 24.74 -19.27 -17.19
CA ALA A 532 25.75 -19.77 -18.13
C ALA A 532 26.40 -18.69 -19.03
N ILE A 533 26.60 -17.49 -18.49
CA ILE A 533 27.22 -16.35 -19.23
C ILE A 533 28.75 -16.44 -19.29
N ILE A 534 29.35 -17.35 -18.52
CA ILE A 534 30.80 -17.60 -18.41
C ILE A 534 31.01 -19.10 -18.56
N ALA A 535 31.90 -19.48 -19.46
CA ALA A 535 32.21 -20.89 -19.76
C ALA A 535 33.65 -21.26 -19.34
N GLU A 536 34.45 -20.26 -19.01
CA GLU A 536 35.82 -20.39 -18.53
C GLU A 536 35.82 -20.99 -17.11
N SER A 537 36.82 -21.81 -16.77
CA SER A 537 36.88 -22.41 -15.43
C SER A 537 37.37 -21.43 -14.36
N GLU A 538 38.20 -20.47 -14.74
CA GLU A 538 38.68 -19.38 -13.89
C GLU A 538 37.72 -18.20 -13.94
N HIS A 539 37.31 -17.72 -12.76
CA HIS A 539 36.32 -16.67 -12.59
C HIS A 539 36.91 -15.53 -11.75
N ASN A 540 37.21 -14.41 -12.42
CA ASN A 540 37.67 -13.18 -11.79
C ASN A 540 36.47 -12.31 -11.41
N LEU A 541 35.99 -12.45 -10.17
CA LEU A 541 34.87 -11.69 -9.63
C LEU A 541 35.31 -10.29 -9.21
N LYS A 542 34.58 -9.28 -9.70
CA LYS A 542 34.63 -7.91 -9.19
C LYS A 542 33.23 -7.48 -8.76
N LEU A 543 33.07 -7.08 -7.51
CA LEU A 543 31.82 -6.53 -6.95
C LEU A 543 32.11 -5.17 -6.34
N LYS A 544 31.35 -4.15 -6.74
CA LYS A 544 31.35 -2.82 -6.13
C LYS A 544 30.02 -2.57 -5.45
N VAL A 545 30.04 -2.02 -4.23
CA VAL A 545 28.85 -1.60 -3.47
C VAL A 545 29.03 -0.15 -3.03
N MET A 546 27.98 0.66 -3.15
CA MET A 546 27.95 2.07 -2.79
C MET A 546 26.76 2.37 -1.87
N ASP A 547 26.95 3.23 -0.87
CA ASP A 547 25.86 3.76 -0.03
C ASP A 547 25.21 5.01 -0.65
N LYS A 548 24.28 5.65 0.08
CA LYS A 548 23.54 6.83 -0.42
C LYS A 548 24.27 8.17 -0.28
N VAL A 549 25.45 8.19 0.35
CA VAL A 549 26.30 9.39 0.46
C VAL A 549 27.61 9.27 -0.34
N GLY A 550 27.80 8.16 -1.05
CA GLY A 550 28.90 7.93 -1.98
C GLY A 550 30.08 7.15 -1.41
N ASN A 551 30.01 6.64 -0.17
CA ASN A 551 31.04 5.73 0.33
C ASN A 551 30.91 4.39 -0.42
N SER A 552 32.04 3.77 -0.76
CA SER A 552 32.04 2.54 -1.55
C SER A 552 33.14 1.56 -1.14
N THR A 553 32.84 0.29 -1.36
CA THR A 553 33.73 -0.85 -1.14
C THR A 553 33.78 -1.71 -2.40
N GLU A 554 34.97 -2.18 -2.75
CA GLU A 554 35.19 -3.09 -3.87
C GLU A 554 35.77 -4.41 -3.37
N LEU A 555 35.20 -5.51 -3.82
CA LEU A 555 35.70 -6.87 -3.65
C LEU A 555 36.24 -7.35 -5.00
N ASN A 556 37.48 -7.79 -5.02
CA ASN A 556 38.08 -8.50 -6.15
C ASN A 556 38.57 -9.84 -5.65
N LEU A 557 38.13 -10.93 -6.26
CA LEU A 557 38.59 -12.28 -5.93
C LEU A 557 38.58 -13.20 -7.15
N THR A 558 39.47 -14.17 -7.15
CA THR A 558 39.53 -15.23 -8.16
C THR A 558 38.97 -16.52 -7.57
N PHE A 559 38.09 -17.21 -8.29
CA PHE A 559 37.60 -18.53 -7.90
C PHE A 559 37.51 -19.45 -9.12
N TYR A 560 37.31 -20.74 -8.88
CA TYR A 560 37.26 -21.75 -9.93
C TYR A 560 35.92 -22.52 -9.93
N ARG A 561 35.40 -22.80 -11.12
CA ARG A 561 34.19 -23.59 -11.33
C ARG A 561 34.37 -24.45 -12.57
N LYS A 562 33.92 -25.72 -12.53
CA LYS A 562 33.81 -26.51 -13.76
C LYS A 562 32.70 -25.93 -14.65
N PRO A 563 32.91 -25.88 -15.99
CA PRO A 563 31.89 -25.44 -16.94
C PRO A 563 30.59 -26.23 -16.83
#